data_AF-A0A7D9I2U0-F1
#
_entry.id   AF-A0A7D9I2U0-F1
#
_cell.length_a   1.000
_cell.length_b   1.000
_cell.length_c   1.000
_cell.angle_alpha   90.00
_cell.angle_beta   90.00
_cell.angle_gamma   90.00
#
_symmetry.space_group_name_H-M   'P 1'
#
loop_
_entity.id
_entity.type
_entity.pdbx_description
1 polymer ?
#
loop_
_entity_poly.entity_id
_entity_poly.type
_entity_poly.pdbx_seq_one_letter_code
_entity_poly.pdbx_strand_id
1 'polypeptide(L)'
;MAIRNILVSICLFLLLHESLYQYAKADVYFHNPRGSNNRLNGDKANRKNANRVFDSQNNAKGGYNVAEKNQKEEKNPEESDWFNMKYYMSGSGDSETILPLEWTNQHGCGHEDLNCNIVLQYKCQPTNIDASEGYRIMRNGATTTTPSYRKRSFKKYSKKKTRAERDAREDRVLNEAWEWYDKCAKRTRNKGLFTADQNLKNDDARSTRQNPQGNRHGYECPEERDYYPYWHPTDWTDIAVLANKEEDCSDYKEESFNTKFKGECMEKYPDEDRYRHASKYNNEDDCVANDGKWVNFYNYLEITEDTTEAECDENDNTMWEIPYRSDKIDQLT
;
A
#
# COMPACT_ATOMS: atom_id res chain seq x y z
N MET A 1 -43.75 32.86 18.04
CA MET A 1 -43.28 31.56 18.56
C MET A 1 -43.14 30.49 17.46
N ALA A 2 -44.02 30.47 16.44
CA ALA A 2 -44.00 29.50 15.35
C ALA A 2 -42.74 29.53 14.44
N ILE A 3 -42.23 30.71 14.08
CA ILE A 3 -41.08 30.86 13.15
C ILE A 3 -39.79 30.28 13.73
N ARG A 4 -39.59 30.40 15.06
CA ARG A 4 -38.41 29.87 15.76
C ARG A 4 -38.39 28.34 15.77
N ASN A 5 -39.56 27.70 15.84
CA ASN A 5 -39.70 26.24 15.79
C ASN A 5 -39.49 25.69 14.37
N ILE A 6 -39.87 26.47 13.34
CA ILE A 6 -39.64 26.12 11.93
C ILE A 6 -38.15 26.17 11.61
N LEU A 7 -37.44 27.23 12.03
CA LEU A 7 -35.99 27.35 11.83
C LEU A 7 -35.19 26.24 12.55
N VAL A 8 -35.59 25.88 13.77
CA VAL A 8 -34.95 24.77 14.51
C VAL A 8 -35.21 23.43 13.83
N SER A 9 -36.42 23.20 13.29
CA SER A 9 -36.71 21.97 12.52
C SER A 9 -35.93 21.90 11.21
N ILE A 10 -35.76 23.01 10.49
CA ILE A 10 -34.98 23.06 9.25
C ILE A 10 -33.50 22.81 9.55
N CYS A 11 -32.93 23.41 10.60
CA CYS A 11 -31.55 23.13 11.01
C CYS A 11 -31.35 21.67 11.45
N LEU A 12 -32.31 21.06 12.15
CA LEU A 12 -32.26 19.65 12.51
C LEU A 12 -32.36 18.74 11.28
N PHE A 13 -33.20 19.08 10.30
CA PHE A 13 -33.30 18.36 9.03
C PHE A 13 -32.01 18.45 8.21
N LEU A 14 -31.38 19.63 8.15
CA LEU A 14 -30.10 19.82 7.46
C LEU A 14 -28.94 19.09 8.16
N LEU A 15 -28.91 19.07 9.50
CA LEU A 15 -27.94 18.28 10.28
C LEU A 15 -28.15 16.77 10.14
N LEU A 16 -29.40 16.31 9.99
CA LEU A 16 -29.72 14.91 9.68
C LEU A 16 -29.35 14.56 8.23
N HIS A 17 -29.48 15.50 7.29
CA HIS A 17 -29.09 15.29 5.90
C HIS A 17 -27.57 15.26 5.72
N GLU A 18 -26.82 16.02 6.52
CA GLU A 18 -25.34 16.02 6.57
C GLU A 18 -24.76 14.75 7.22
N SER A 19 -25.51 14.07 8.08
CA SER A 19 -25.05 12.81 8.71
C SER A 19 -25.34 11.56 7.87
N LEU A 20 -26.01 11.71 6.74
CA LEU A 20 -26.34 10.63 5.79
C LEU A 20 -25.43 10.59 4.56
N TYR A 21 -24.41 11.46 4.48
CA TYR A 21 -23.42 11.38 3.41
C TYR A 21 -22.58 10.11 3.57
N GLN A 22 -22.84 9.16 2.67
CA GLN A 22 -22.21 7.87 2.60
C GLN A 22 -20.70 8.03 2.43
N TYR A 23 -19.96 7.69 3.49
CA TYR A 23 -18.61 7.18 3.32
C TYR A 23 -18.74 5.85 2.58
N ALA A 24 -18.39 5.84 1.29
CA ALA A 24 -18.14 4.59 0.59
C ALA A 24 -16.89 3.99 1.23
N LYS A 25 -17.11 3.02 2.13
CA LYS A 25 -16.07 2.18 2.75
C LYS A 25 -16.15 0.82 2.07
N ALA A 26 -15.00 0.24 1.73
CA ALA A 26 -14.93 -1.10 1.18
C ALA A 26 -14.49 -2.04 2.30
N ASP A 27 -15.36 -2.98 2.68
CA ASP A 27 -15.14 -3.90 3.78
C ASP A 27 -14.96 -5.31 3.21
N VAL A 28 -13.71 -5.75 3.09
CA VAL A 28 -13.37 -7.08 2.54
C VAL A 28 -12.89 -8.01 3.66
N TYR A 29 -13.49 -9.19 3.72
CA TYR A 29 -13.05 -10.31 4.55
C TYR A 29 -12.45 -11.39 3.67
N PHE A 30 -11.13 -11.52 3.67
CA PHE A 30 -10.43 -12.51 2.85
C PHE A 30 -10.37 -13.86 3.57
N HIS A 31 -11.11 -14.85 3.08
CA HIS A 31 -11.24 -16.19 3.66
C HIS A 31 -10.14 -17.14 3.19
N ASN A 32 -9.79 -17.09 1.90
CA ASN A 32 -8.68 -17.85 1.35
C ASN A 32 -7.87 -17.03 0.32
N PRO A 33 -6.53 -16.97 0.47
CA PRO A 33 -5.80 -17.27 1.70
C PRO A 33 -6.30 -16.41 2.87
N ARG A 34 -6.12 -16.88 4.11
CA ARG A 34 -6.67 -16.20 5.30
C ARG A 34 -6.08 -14.79 5.48
N GLY A 35 -6.90 -13.75 5.33
CA GLY A 35 -6.48 -12.36 5.54
C GLY A 35 -6.41 -11.97 7.01
N SER A 36 -5.34 -11.27 7.42
CA SER A 36 -5.15 -10.89 8.83
C SER A 36 -6.07 -9.78 9.31
N ASN A 37 -6.45 -8.85 8.42
CA ASN A 37 -7.21 -7.64 8.75
C ASN A 37 -6.64 -6.89 9.97
N ASN A 38 -5.34 -6.60 9.93
CA ASN A 38 -4.56 -6.02 11.03
C ASN A 38 -4.42 -6.88 12.29
N ARG A 39 -5.00 -8.08 12.38
CA ARG A 39 -4.85 -8.93 13.57
C ARG A 39 -3.47 -9.57 13.62
N LEU A 40 -2.96 -9.70 14.84
CA LEU A 40 -1.80 -10.54 15.15
C LEU A 40 -2.26 -11.70 16.03
N ASN A 41 -2.75 -11.39 17.24
CA ASN A 41 -3.21 -12.35 18.23
C ASN A 41 -4.46 -11.88 18.99
N GLY A 42 -4.96 -12.75 19.86
CA GLY A 42 -6.10 -12.50 20.74
C GLY A 42 -7.37 -13.25 20.35
N ASP A 43 -8.18 -13.55 21.36
CA ASP A 43 -9.43 -14.31 21.33
C ASP A 43 -10.66 -13.47 20.98
N LYS A 44 -10.53 -12.13 20.99
CA LYS A 44 -11.63 -11.21 20.71
C LYS A 44 -11.93 -11.12 19.22
N ALA A 45 -13.20 -10.86 18.89
CA ALA A 45 -13.68 -10.68 17.51
C ALA A 45 -13.09 -9.46 16.80
N ASN A 46 -12.68 -8.44 17.56
CA ASN A 46 -12.17 -7.18 17.03
C ASN A 46 -10.64 -7.11 17.10
N ARG A 47 -10.02 -6.48 16.11
CA ARG A 47 -8.58 -6.18 16.13
C ARG A 47 -8.22 -5.23 17.28
N LYS A 48 -7.06 -5.46 17.92
CA LYS A 48 -6.55 -4.62 19.02
C LYS A 48 -6.04 -3.25 18.55
N ASN A 49 -5.50 -3.17 17.34
CA ASN A 49 -4.93 -1.95 16.77
C ASN A 49 -5.26 -1.87 15.27
N ALA A 50 -6.05 -0.86 14.88
CA ALA A 50 -6.44 -0.63 13.49
C ALA A 50 -5.34 0.02 12.62
N ASN A 51 -4.30 0.55 13.25
CA ASN A 51 -3.22 1.27 12.57
C ASN A 51 -1.99 0.37 12.39
N ARG A 52 -2.12 -0.95 12.62
CA ARG A 52 -0.97 -1.84 12.72
C ARG A 52 -0.29 -2.05 11.37
N VAL A 53 -1.03 -2.46 10.34
CA VAL A 53 -0.52 -2.95 9.05
C VAL A 53 -0.93 -2.03 7.90
N PHE A 54 -2.23 -1.83 7.71
CA PHE A 54 -2.84 -1.08 6.60
C PHE A 54 -4.24 -0.63 7.01
N ASP A 55 -4.84 0.32 6.30
CA ASP A 55 -6.19 0.77 6.60
C ASP A 55 -7.21 -0.17 5.96
N SER A 56 -7.61 -1.17 6.73
CA SER A 56 -8.48 -2.21 6.21
C SER A 56 -9.94 -1.80 6.02
N GLN A 57 -10.34 -0.61 6.52
CA GLN A 57 -11.70 -0.05 6.55
C GLN A 57 -12.82 -0.94 7.15
N ASN A 58 -12.52 -2.18 7.51
CA ASN A 58 -13.46 -3.23 7.87
C ASN A 58 -13.93 -3.16 9.34
N ASN A 59 -14.47 -2.01 9.75
CA ASN A 59 -15.16 -1.74 11.02
C ASN A 59 -14.60 -2.42 12.28
N ALA A 60 -13.27 -2.50 12.40
CA ALA A 60 -12.54 -3.22 13.46
C ALA A 60 -12.81 -4.75 13.59
N LYS A 61 -13.58 -5.39 12.70
CA LYS A 61 -14.07 -6.76 12.85
C LYS A 61 -13.39 -7.77 11.94
N GLY A 62 -13.26 -9.01 12.42
CA GLY A 62 -12.79 -10.18 11.69
C GLY A 62 -11.32 -10.14 11.25
N GLY A 63 -10.97 -11.03 10.33
CA GLY A 63 -9.59 -11.41 10.02
C GLY A 63 -9.08 -12.55 10.90
N TYR A 64 -8.06 -13.23 10.42
CA TYR A 64 -7.47 -14.39 11.05
C TYR A 64 -6.18 -13.98 11.79
N ASN A 65 -6.09 -14.31 13.08
CA ASN A 65 -4.85 -14.18 13.83
C ASN A 65 -3.90 -15.34 13.52
N VAL A 66 -2.61 -15.17 13.81
CA VAL A 66 -1.71 -16.32 13.90
C VAL A 66 -2.23 -17.21 15.03
N ALA A 67 -2.45 -18.49 14.75
CA ALA A 67 -3.02 -19.38 15.75
C ALA A 67 -1.96 -19.62 16.83
N GLU A 68 -2.17 -19.04 18.02
CA GLU A 68 -1.37 -19.33 19.20
C GLU A 68 -1.87 -20.66 19.78
N LYS A 69 -1.07 -21.72 19.69
CA LYS A 69 -1.42 -23.03 20.27
C LYS A 69 -1.38 -22.99 21.80
N ASN A 70 -0.56 -22.11 22.38
CA ASN A 70 -0.42 -21.95 23.82
C ASN A 70 -0.44 -20.45 24.19
N GLN A 71 -1.40 -20.04 25.02
CA GLN A 71 -1.53 -18.68 25.58
C GLN A 71 -0.37 -18.24 26.49
N LYS A 72 0.71 -19.01 26.60
CA LYS A 72 1.86 -18.59 27.40
C LYS A 72 2.68 -17.64 26.55
N GLU A 73 2.85 -16.43 27.07
CA GLU A 73 3.58 -15.29 26.51
C GLU A 73 5.02 -15.65 26.12
N GLU A 74 5.21 -16.39 25.03
CA GLU A 74 6.53 -16.65 24.48
C GLU A 74 7.03 -15.36 23.83
N LYS A 75 7.95 -14.70 24.56
CA LYS A 75 8.57 -13.43 24.19
C LYS A 75 9.66 -13.59 23.12
N ASN A 76 9.92 -14.81 22.66
CA ASN A 76 11.00 -15.11 21.72
C ASN A 76 10.44 -15.53 20.35
N PRO A 77 10.60 -14.71 19.29
CA PRO A 77 10.05 -15.02 17.96
C PRO A 77 10.62 -16.31 17.35
N GLU A 78 11.83 -16.74 17.73
CA GLU A 78 12.45 -17.98 17.25
C GLU A 78 11.88 -19.27 17.89
N GLU A 79 11.19 -19.15 19.02
CA GLU A 79 10.58 -20.30 19.73
C GLU A 79 9.06 -20.38 19.55
N SER A 80 8.47 -19.42 18.83
CA SER A 80 7.01 -19.34 18.69
C SER A 80 6.43 -20.53 17.91
N ASP A 81 5.56 -21.33 18.55
CA ASP A 81 4.76 -22.40 17.90
C ASP A 81 3.61 -21.81 17.05
N TRP A 82 3.88 -20.72 16.33
CA TRP A 82 2.90 -20.06 15.48
C TRP A 82 2.59 -20.93 14.27
N PHE A 83 1.30 -21.19 14.08
CA PHE A 83 0.86 -21.89 12.88
C PHE A 83 1.12 -21.03 11.63
N ASN A 84 2.07 -21.48 10.81
CA ASN A 84 2.30 -20.96 9.48
C ASN A 84 1.42 -21.74 8.50
N MET A 85 0.46 -21.05 7.88
CA MET A 85 -0.36 -21.67 6.85
C MET A 85 0.52 -22.06 5.66
N LYS A 86 0.48 -23.34 5.29
CA LYS A 86 1.21 -23.88 4.15
C LYS A 86 0.20 -24.22 3.06
N TYR A 87 0.40 -23.64 1.88
CA TYR A 87 -0.29 -24.05 0.66
C TYR A 87 0.64 -25.00 -0.09
N TYR A 88 0.13 -26.15 -0.48
CA TYR A 88 0.88 -27.14 -1.25
C TYR A 88 0.56 -26.98 -2.72
N MET A 89 1.56 -27.23 -3.58
CA MET A 89 1.37 -27.25 -5.02
C MET A 89 0.25 -28.24 -5.37
N SER A 90 -0.70 -27.82 -6.21
CA SER A 90 -1.84 -28.65 -6.59
C SER A 90 -1.50 -29.72 -7.62
N GLY A 91 -0.29 -29.70 -8.19
CA GLY A 91 0.16 -30.68 -9.18
C GLY A 91 1.62 -31.12 -8.97
N SER A 92 2.04 -32.10 -9.77
CA SER A 92 3.41 -32.64 -9.76
C SER A 92 4.32 -31.93 -10.75
N GLY A 93 5.57 -31.63 -10.36
CA GLY A 93 6.57 -31.05 -11.26
C GLY A 93 6.15 -29.67 -11.76
N ASP A 94 6.05 -29.51 -13.08
CA ASP A 94 5.74 -28.26 -13.79
C ASP A 94 4.23 -27.96 -13.89
N SER A 95 3.39 -28.70 -13.16
CA SER A 95 1.94 -28.48 -13.18
C SER A 95 1.56 -27.18 -12.46
N GLU A 96 0.54 -26.50 -12.99
CA GLU A 96 0.04 -25.27 -12.39
C GLU A 96 -0.39 -25.46 -10.93
N THR A 97 0.00 -24.50 -10.10
CA THR A 97 -0.52 -24.38 -8.74
C THR A 97 -1.75 -23.49 -8.74
N ILE A 98 -2.89 -24.04 -8.32
CA ILE A 98 -4.17 -23.34 -8.22
C ILE A 98 -4.38 -22.93 -6.77
N LEU A 99 -4.42 -21.62 -6.51
CA LEU A 99 -4.80 -21.05 -5.21
C LEU A 99 -6.18 -20.41 -5.34
N PRO A 100 -7.25 -21.03 -4.81
CA PRO A 100 -8.59 -20.43 -4.87
C PRO A 100 -8.63 -19.18 -3.99
N LEU A 101 -9.16 -18.07 -4.52
CA LEU A 101 -9.36 -16.85 -3.76
C LEU A 101 -10.82 -16.76 -3.31
N GLU A 102 -11.05 -16.57 -2.02
CA GLU A 102 -12.39 -16.46 -1.44
C GLU A 102 -12.46 -15.25 -0.50
N TRP A 103 -13.49 -14.44 -0.67
CA TRP A 103 -13.74 -13.30 0.20
C TRP A 103 -15.22 -12.99 0.32
N THR A 104 -15.58 -12.32 1.41
CA THR A 104 -16.87 -11.68 1.58
C THR A 104 -16.70 -10.18 1.46
N ASN A 105 -17.51 -9.55 0.60
CA ASN A 105 -17.70 -8.10 0.62
C ASN A 105 -18.88 -7.77 1.53
N GLN A 106 -18.65 -7.01 2.60
CA GLN A 106 -19.70 -6.67 3.56
C GLN A 106 -20.55 -5.47 3.10
N HIS A 107 -20.00 -4.61 2.24
CA HIS A 107 -20.74 -3.51 1.63
C HIS A 107 -21.32 -3.93 0.28
N GLY A 108 -22.47 -3.34 -0.07
CA GLY A 108 -23.22 -3.72 -1.26
C GLY A 108 -22.47 -3.39 -2.56
N CYS A 109 -22.62 -4.29 -3.53
CA CYS A 109 -22.37 -4.03 -4.95
C CYS A 109 -23.68 -4.29 -5.70
N GLY A 110 -23.87 -3.69 -6.87
CA GLY A 110 -25.06 -3.94 -7.70
C GLY A 110 -26.31 -3.13 -7.33
N HIS A 111 -26.16 -1.96 -6.69
CA HIS A 111 -27.21 -0.94 -6.63
C HIS A 111 -26.85 0.21 -7.58
N GLU A 112 -27.83 0.87 -8.20
CA GLU A 112 -27.62 1.85 -9.29
C GLU A 112 -26.71 3.03 -8.88
N ASP A 113 -26.75 3.42 -7.61
CA ASP A 113 -25.93 4.51 -7.05
C ASP A 113 -24.50 4.08 -6.62
N LEU A 114 -24.13 2.81 -6.78
CA LEU A 114 -22.86 2.26 -6.32
C LEU A 114 -21.97 1.85 -7.48
N ASN A 115 -20.77 2.44 -7.55
CA ASN A 115 -19.69 1.94 -8.39
C ASN A 115 -18.76 1.02 -7.58
N CYS A 116 -18.90 -0.30 -7.75
CA CYS A 116 -18.14 -1.29 -6.99
C CYS A 116 -17.08 -1.99 -7.86
N ASN A 117 -15.82 -1.63 -7.64
CA ASN A 117 -14.67 -2.28 -8.26
C ASN A 117 -13.90 -3.09 -7.22
N ILE A 118 -13.45 -4.29 -7.58
CA ILE A 118 -12.59 -5.12 -6.73
C ILE A 118 -11.25 -5.30 -7.45
N VAL A 119 -10.17 -4.85 -6.82
CA VAL A 119 -8.81 -5.01 -7.34
C VAL A 119 -8.10 -6.07 -6.50
N LEU A 120 -7.57 -7.08 -7.17
CA LEU A 120 -6.74 -8.12 -6.57
C LEU A 120 -5.30 -7.89 -6.98
N GLN A 121 -4.41 -7.73 -6.00
CA GLN A 121 -3.00 -7.47 -6.22
C GLN A 121 -2.14 -8.37 -5.35
N TYR A 122 -0.90 -8.59 -5.78
CA TYR A 122 0.13 -9.25 -4.98
C TYR A 122 1.43 -8.45 -5.01
N LYS A 123 2.29 -8.75 -4.04
CA LYS A 123 3.65 -8.24 -3.98
C LYS A 123 4.59 -9.38 -3.62
N CYS A 124 5.69 -9.48 -4.35
CA CYS A 124 6.74 -10.44 -4.09
C CYS A 124 7.84 -9.82 -3.22
N GLN A 125 8.59 -10.68 -2.53
CA GLN A 125 9.89 -10.33 -1.95
C GLN A 125 10.89 -11.43 -2.27
N PRO A 126 12.20 -11.13 -2.35
CA PRO A 126 13.22 -12.16 -2.56
C PRO A 126 13.17 -13.23 -1.47
N THR A 127 13.45 -14.48 -1.84
CA THR A 127 13.48 -15.61 -0.88
C THR A 127 14.67 -15.51 0.05
N ASN A 128 15.81 -15.03 -0.46
CA ASN A 128 17.02 -14.78 0.32
C ASN A 128 17.20 -13.27 0.46
N ILE A 129 17.10 -12.78 1.68
CA ILE A 129 17.30 -11.36 1.97
C ILE A 129 18.47 -11.23 2.94
N ASP A 130 19.38 -10.31 2.63
CA ASP A 130 20.48 -9.97 3.52
C ASP A 130 19.91 -9.52 4.87
N ALA A 131 20.39 -10.11 5.96
CA ALA A 131 20.04 -9.73 7.32
C ALA A 131 20.27 -8.22 7.57
N SER A 132 21.24 -7.60 6.89
CA SER A 132 21.51 -6.15 6.96
C SER A 132 20.39 -5.28 6.37
N GLU A 133 19.47 -5.87 5.62
CA GLU A 133 18.28 -5.25 5.02
C GLU A 133 16.99 -5.73 5.70
N GLY A 134 17.11 -6.37 6.88
CA GLY A 134 16.00 -6.86 7.68
C GLY A 134 14.89 -5.84 7.89
N TYR A 135 15.22 -4.55 8.00
CA TYR A 135 14.25 -3.46 8.18
C TYR A 135 13.31 -3.20 6.98
N ARG A 136 13.53 -3.84 5.83
CA ARG A 136 12.70 -3.72 4.61
C ARG A 136 11.85 -4.97 4.33
N ILE A 137 12.11 -6.08 5.03
CA ILE A 137 11.48 -7.38 4.77
C ILE A 137 10.00 -7.40 5.17
N MET A 138 9.12 -7.88 4.30
CA MET A 138 7.72 -8.11 4.67
C MET A 138 7.63 -9.18 5.76
N ARG A 139 6.91 -8.87 6.83
CA ARG A 139 6.78 -9.73 8.01
C ARG A 139 5.52 -9.41 8.77
N ASN A 140 4.98 -10.39 9.48
CA ASN A 140 3.88 -10.14 10.42
C ASN A 140 4.38 -9.40 11.69
N GLY A 141 5.65 -9.57 12.07
CA GLY A 141 6.18 -9.03 13.33
C GLY A 141 5.59 -9.71 14.57
N ALA A 142 6.13 -9.38 15.74
CA ALA A 142 5.80 -10.07 17.00
C ALA A 142 4.89 -9.29 17.95
N THR A 143 4.49 -8.07 17.57
CA THR A 143 3.69 -7.20 18.43
C THR A 143 2.50 -6.59 17.71
N THR A 144 1.51 -6.14 18.48
CA THR A 144 0.37 -5.38 17.95
C THR A 144 0.67 -3.90 17.73
N THR A 145 1.92 -3.48 17.92
CA THR A 145 2.32 -2.06 17.87
C THR A 145 2.50 -1.60 16.43
N THR A 146 1.95 -0.42 16.11
CA THR A 146 2.17 0.23 14.82
C THR A 146 3.66 0.56 14.62
N PRO A 147 4.26 0.23 13.46
CA PRO A 147 5.60 0.68 13.08
C PRO A 147 5.74 2.19 13.25
N SER A 148 6.88 2.66 13.77
CA SER A 148 7.05 4.08 14.07
C SER A 148 7.39 4.87 12.82
N TYR A 149 6.95 6.12 12.71
CA TYR A 149 7.44 7.00 11.64
C TYR A 149 7.35 8.45 12.10
N ARG A 150 8.33 9.25 11.67
CA ARG A 150 8.30 10.71 11.80
C ARG A 150 8.90 11.33 10.55
N LYS A 151 8.15 12.21 9.89
CA LYS A 151 8.62 13.00 8.74
C LYS A 151 9.88 13.77 9.14
N ARG A 152 10.97 13.54 8.41
CA ARG A 152 12.29 14.15 8.63
C ARG A 152 13.01 14.32 7.30
N SER A 153 13.76 15.40 7.17
CA SER A 153 14.73 15.57 6.08
C SER A 153 16.08 15.01 6.51
N PHE A 154 16.70 14.21 5.65
CA PHE A 154 18.02 13.63 5.87
C PHE A 154 19.00 14.23 4.88
N LYS A 155 20.18 14.63 5.37
CA LYS A 155 21.27 15.11 4.51
C LYS A 155 22.17 13.97 4.00
N LYS A 156 22.08 12.79 4.62
CA LYS A 156 22.93 11.62 4.36
C LYS A 156 22.12 10.34 4.41
N TYR A 157 22.44 9.39 3.54
CA TYR A 157 21.78 8.08 3.51
C TYR A 157 21.91 7.33 4.83
N SER A 158 23.11 7.29 5.41
CA SER A 158 23.37 6.58 6.67
C SER A 158 22.42 6.99 7.80
N LYS A 159 22.07 8.29 7.88
CA LYS A 159 21.11 8.80 8.89
C LYS A 159 19.67 8.38 8.59
N LYS A 160 19.30 8.26 7.31
CA LYS A 160 18.01 7.71 6.88
C LYS A 160 17.95 6.20 7.20
N LYS A 161 18.99 5.44 6.87
CA LYS A 161 19.09 3.99 7.18
C LYS A 161 18.90 3.72 8.67
N THR A 162 19.68 4.38 9.54
CA THR A 162 19.52 4.25 11.00
C THR A 162 18.13 4.68 11.49
N ARG A 163 17.45 5.61 10.78
CA ARG A 163 16.06 5.93 11.10
C ARG A 163 15.15 4.77 10.79
N ALA A 164 15.22 4.27 9.55
CA ALA A 164 14.38 3.19 9.05
C ALA A 164 14.53 1.94 9.93
N GLU A 165 15.76 1.51 10.24
CA GLU A 165 16.04 0.36 11.12
C GLU A 165 15.38 0.49 12.50
N ARG A 166 15.50 1.67 13.14
CA ARG A 166 14.87 1.90 14.45
C ARG A 166 13.34 1.92 14.36
N ASP A 167 12.80 2.47 13.28
CA ASP A 167 11.38 2.68 13.11
C ASP A 167 10.66 1.37 12.68
N ALA A 168 11.34 0.55 11.88
CA ALA A 168 10.90 -0.71 11.27
C ALA A 168 11.57 -1.96 11.89
N ARG A 169 11.68 -1.97 13.23
CA ARG A 169 12.27 -3.08 14.00
C ARG A 169 11.64 -4.42 13.67
N GLU A 170 12.36 -5.51 13.90
CA GLU A 170 11.90 -6.88 13.61
C GLU A 170 10.62 -7.27 14.35
N ASP A 171 10.37 -6.69 15.54
CA ASP A 171 9.15 -6.90 16.33
C ASP A 171 7.92 -6.18 15.76
N ARG A 172 8.07 -5.42 14.67
CA ARG A 172 7.01 -4.69 13.97
C ARG A 172 6.60 -5.41 12.69
N VAL A 173 5.30 -5.32 12.39
CA VAL A 173 4.77 -5.75 11.10
C VAL A 173 5.32 -4.87 9.98
N LEU A 174 5.57 -5.43 8.80
CA LEU A 174 5.83 -4.70 7.57
C LEU A 174 5.08 -5.37 6.43
N ASN A 175 4.16 -4.62 5.82
CA ASN A 175 3.55 -4.98 4.54
C ASN A 175 4.29 -4.29 3.39
N GLU A 176 4.84 -3.10 3.67
CA GLU A 176 5.65 -2.30 2.75
C GLU A 176 6.84 -1.73 3.53
N ALA A 177 7.90 -1.36 2.81
CA ALA A 177 9.12 -0.83 3.40
C ALA A 177 8.89 0.57 4.01
N TRP A 178 9.70 0.93 5.00
CA TRP A 178 9.62 2.25 5.67
C TRP A 178 9.72 3.41 4.67
N GLU A 179 10.57 3.25 3.66
CA GLU A 179 10.81 4.27 2.66
C GLU A 179 9.60 4.53 1.77
N TRP A 180 8.74 3.53 1.56
CA TRP A 180 7.47 3.67 0.84
C TRP A 180 6.58 4.74 1.48
N TYR A 181 6.39 4.62 2.79
CA TYR A 181 5.65 5.62 3.55
C TYR A 181 6.40 6.96 3.62
N ASP A 182 7.73 6.96 3.68
CA ASP A 182 8.52 8.20 3.69
C ASP A 182 8.33 9.02 2.42
N LYS A 183 8.27 8.36 1.25
CA LYS A 183 7.89 8.97 -0.02
C LYS A 183 6.49 9.54 0.03
N CYS A 184 5.52 8.72 0.41
CA CYS A 184 4.12 9.14 0.50
C CYS A 184 3.94 10.37 1.40
N ALA A 185 4.62 10.39 2.54
CA ALA A 185 4.58 11.50 3.49
C ALA A 185 5.27 12.78 3.01
N LYS A 186 6.11 12.73 1.97
CA LYS A 186 6.90 13.87 1.47
C LYS A 186 6.43 14.38 0.12
N ARG A 187 5.95 13.49 -0.75
CA ARG A 187 5.44 13.79 -2.08
C ARG A 187 4.18 14.64 -1.98
N THR A 188 4.15 15.74 -2.73
CA THR A 188 2.94 16.53 -2.88
C THR A 188 1.85 15.65 -3.48
N ARG A 189 0.65 15.66 -2.89
CA ARG A 189 -0.49 14.88 -3.43
C ARG A 189 -0.81 15.30 -4.85
N ASN A 190 -1.38 14.39 -5.64
CA ASN A 190 -1.95 14.78 -6.92
C ASN A 190 -3.24 15.58 -6.68
N LYS A 191 -3.17 16.88 -7.02
CA LYS A 191 -4.28 17.82 -6.82
C LYS A 191 -5.43 17.62 -7.80
N GLY A 192 -5.25 16.81 -8.85
CA GLY A 192 -6.30 16.39 -9.77
C GLY A 192 -7.15 15.22 -9.27
N LEU A 193 -6.76 14.57 -8.16
CA LEU A 193 -7.52 13.45 -7.60
C LEU A 193 -8.80 13.92 -6.92
N PHE A 194 -9.89 13.18 -7.12
CA PHE A 194 -11.21 13.51 -6.60
C PHE A 194 -11.26 13.55 -5.06
N THR A 195 -11.57 14.71 -4.50
CA THR A 195 -11.69 14.91 -3.05
C THR A 195 -13.13 15.08 -2.56
N ALA A 196 -14.09 15.22 -3.47
CA ALA A 196 -15.45 15.64 -3.16
C ALA A 196 -15.45 16.93 -2.31
N ASP A 197 -16.25 16.94 -1.23
CA ASP A 197 -16.42 17.98 -0.23
C ASP A 197 -15.40 17.91 0.93
N GLN A 198 -14.47 16.94 0.91
CA GLN A 198 -13.56 16.72 2.01
C GLN A 198 -12.50 17.81 2.12
N ASN A 199 -12.35 18.38 3.31
CA ASN A 199 -11.29 19.34 3.63
C ASN A 199 -10.00 18.62 4.06
N LEU A 200 -9.10 18.41 3.11
CA LEU A 200 -7.81 17.75 3.31
C LEU A 200 -6.88 18.58 4.21
N LYS A 201 -6.25 17.93 5.19
CA LYS A 201 -5.40 18.61 6.19
C LYS A 201 -3.93 18.70 5.85
N ASN A 202 -3.47 17.96 4.85
CA ASN A 202 -2.09 17.97 4.39
C ASN A 202 -2.05 18.08 2.86
N ASP A 203 -1.00 18.72 2.34
CA ASP A 203 -0.71 18.80 0.91
C ASP A 203 0.17 17.64 0.42
N ASP A 204 0.36 16.60 1.23
CA ASP A 204 1.10 15.39 0.85
C ASP A 204 0.17 14.21 0.59
N ALA A 205 0.70 13.18 -0.08
CA ALA A 205 -0.04 12.00 -0.56
C ALA A 205 -0.67 11.14 0.55
N ARG A 206 -0.55 11.52 1.82
CA ARG A 206 -1.27 10.88 2.92
C ARG A 206 -2.72 11.37 3.02
N SER A 207 -3.01 12.59 2.59
CA SER A 207 -4.34 13.16 2.67
C SER A 207 -5.13 12.90 1.39
N THR A 208 -6.19 12.11 1.53
CA THR A 208 -7.11 11.70 0.46
C THR A 208 -8.56 11.93 0.89
N ARG A 209 -9.53 11.68 0.01
CA ARG A 209 -10.95 11.73 0.36
C ARG A 209 -11.28 10.80 1.54
N GLN A 210 -10.76 9.57 1.55
CA GLN A 210 -11.06 8.58 2.59
C GLN A 210 -10.18 8.75 3.84
N ASN A 211 -9.04 9.43 3.72
CA ASN A 211 -8.13 9.73 4.82
C ASN A 211 -7.76 11.23 4.85
N PRO A 212 -8.72 12.14 5.10
CA PRO A 212 -8.49 13.58 4.99
C PRO A 212 -7.44 14.10 5.98
N GLN A 213 -7.32 13.43 7.13
CA GLN A 213 -6.35 13.75 8.19
C GLN A 213 -4.93 13.24 7.90
N GLY A 214 -4.76 12.31 6.95
CA GLY A 214 -3.48 11.66 6.68
C GLY A 214 -3.00 10.78 7.84
N ASN A 215 -3.95 10.08 8.48
CA ASN A 215 -3.67 9.12 9.55
C ASN A 215 -2.84 7.96 9.01
N ARG A 216 -1.91 7.45 9.83
CA ARG A 216 -1.00 6.37 9.44
C ARG A 216 -1.56 4.99 9.81
N HIS A 217 -1.53 4.06 8.86
CA HIS A 217 -1.78 2.64 9.07
C HIS A 217 -0.59 1.83 8.54
N GLY A 218 0.25 1.32 9.46
CA GLY A 218 1.54 0.75 9.08
C GLY A 218 2.37 1.70 8.21
N TYR A 219 2.78 1.22 7.04
CA TYR A 219 3.50 2.02 6.02
C TYR A 219 2.73 2.14 4.70
N GLU A 220 1.42 1.87 4.72
CA GLU A 220 0.52 2.08 3.58
C GLU A 220 0.49 3.55 3.14
N CYS A 221 0.56 3.78 1.82
CA CYS A 221 0.30 5.08 1.23
C CYS A 221 -1.21 5.25 0.92
N PRO A 222 -1.92 6.19 1.57
CA PRO A 222 -3.35 6.38 1.34
C PRO A 222 -3.71 6.73 -0.11
N GLU A 223 -2.90 7.52 -0.82
CA GLU A 223 -3.17 7.87 -2.22
C GLU A 223 -3.10 6.66 -3.15
N GLU A 224 -2.19 5.72 -2.90
CA GLU A 224 -2.11 4.45 -3.64
C GLU A 224 -3.34 3.58 -3.39
N ARG A 225 -3.72 3.43 -2.12
CA ARG A 225 -4.88 2.63 -1.72
C ARG A 225 -6.19 3.18 -2.28
N ASP A 226 -6.39 4.50 -2.24
CA ASP A 226 -7.69 5.12 -2.52
C ASP A 226 -7.95 5.40 -4.00
N TYR A 227 -6.91 5.49 -4.83
CA TYR A 227 -7.04 5.88 -6.23
C TYR A 227 -6.36 4.85 -7.14
N TYR A 228 -7.18 4.01 -7.74
CA TYR A 228 -6.79 3.00 -8.72
C TYR A 228 -7.35 3.34 -10.11
N PRO A 229 -6.58 3.15 -11.21
CA PRO A 229 -5.17 2.76 -11.23
C PRO A 229 -4.27 3.82 -10.61
N TYR A 230 -3.26 3.37 -9.86
CA TYR A 230 -2.36 4.30 -9.19
C TYR A 230 -1.44 4.97 -10.22
N TRP A 231 -1.34 6.29 -10.12
CA TRP A 231 -0.69 7.13 -11.13
C TRP A 231 0.83 7.23 -10.94
N HIS A 232 1.38 6.65 -9.88
CA HIS A 232 2.79 6.64 -9.53
C HIS A 232 3.28 5.17 -9.41
N PRO A 233 4.59 4.89 -9.51
CA PRO A 233 5.07 3.51 -9.39
C PRO A 233 4.67 2.86 -8.06
N THR A 234 4.46 1.54 -8.07
CA THR A 234 4.09 0.72 -6.91
C THR A 234 4.78 -0.64 -6.95
N ASP A 235 5.02 -1.25 -5.78
CA ASP A 235 5.51 -2.64 -5.72
C ASP A 235 4.40 -3.68 -5.93
N TRP A 236 3.13 -3.26 -6.01
CA TRP A 236 1.98 -4.14 -6.20
C TRP A 236 1.79 -4.47 -7.68
N THR A 237 1.57 -5.75 -7.98
CA THR A 237 1.23 -6.25 -9.30
C THR A 237 -0.24 -6.64 -9.34
N ASP A 238 -0.95 -6.16 -10.36
CA ASP A 238 -2.36 -6.47 -10.55
C ASP A 238 -2.55 -7.92 -11.03
N ILE A 239 -3.43 -8.67 -10.35
CA ILE A 239 -3.89 -10.00 -10.76
C ILE A 239 -5.15 -9.86 -11.60
N ALA A 240 -6.13 -9.13 -11.08
CA ALA A 240 -7.43 -8.95 -11.70
C ALA A 240 -8.12 -7.68 -11.19
N VAL A 241 -8.86 -7.04 -12.09
CA VAL A 241 -9.78 -5.95 -11.77
C VAL A 241 -11.18 -6.42 -12.13
N LEU A 242 -12.01 -6.64 -11.11
CA LEU A 242 -13.42 -6.92 -11.29
C LEU A 242 -14.14 -5.56 -11.31
N ALA A 243 -14.25 -5.00 -12.50
CA ALA A 243 -14.89 -3.70 -12.70
C ALA A 243 -16.42 -3.81 -12.57
N ASN A 244 -17.04 -2.77 -12.02
CA ASN A 244 -18.50 -2.66 -11.96
C ASN A 244 -19.11 -2.53 -13.36
N LYS A 245 -18.40 -1.82 -14.24
CA LYS A 245 -18.82 -1.55 -15.61
C LYS A 245 -17.77 -2.06 -16.58
N GLU A 246 -18.24 -2.72 -17.63
CA GLU A 246 -17.37 -3.25 -18.68
C GLU A 246 -16.61 -2.14 -19.44
N GLU A 247 -17.22 -0.95 -19.57
CA GLU A 247 -16.60 0.21 -20.22
C GLU A 247 -15.30 0.69 -19.54
N ASP A 248 -15.19 0.49 -18.21
CA ASP A 248 -14.01 0.92 -17.44
C ASP A 248 -12.82 -0.06 -17.60
N CYS A 249 -13.04 -1.26 -18.14
CA CYS A 249 -12.01 -2.30 -18.23
C CYS A 249 -10.83 -1.91 -19.13
N SER A 250 -11.08 -1.18 -20.23
CA SER A 250 -10.00 -0.72 -21.12
C SER A 250 -9.09 0.25 -20.37
N ASP A 251 -9.69 1.24 -19.71
CA ASP A 251 -8.97 2.25 -18.93
C ASP A 251 -8.16 1.59 -17.80
N TYR A 252 -8.73 0.64 -17.06
CA TYR A 252 -8.00 -0.10 -16.03
C TYR A 252 -6.80 -0.86 -16.61
N LYS A 253 -6.97 -1.50 -17.77
CA LYS A 253 -5.89 -2.24 -18.42
C LYS A 253 -4.81 -1.32 -18.98
N GLU A 254 -5.16 -0.17 -19.56
CA GLU A 254 -4.23 0.78 -20.17
C GLU A 254 -3.49 1.63 -19.13
N GLU A 255 -4.14 1.94 -18.00
CA GLU A 255 -3.56 2.76 -16.95
C GLU A 255 -2.97 1.95 -15.79
N SER A 256 -3.13 0.62 -15.75
CA SER A 256 -2.45 -0.24 -14.80
C SER A 256 -0.93 -0.08 -14.87
N PHE A 257 -0.25 -0.23 -13.73
CA PHE A 257 1.21 -0.25 -13.71
C PHE A 257 1.81 -1.46 -14.44
N ASN A 258 1.03 -2.53 -14.62
CA ASN A 258 1.44 -3.72 -15.36
C ASN A 258 1.71 -3.45 -16.84
N THR A 259 1.08 -2.42 -17.42
CA THR A 259 1.09 -2.15 -18.86
C THR A 259 1.67 -0.78 -19.20
N LYS A 260 1.61 0.16 -18.25
CA LYS A 260 2.05 1.53 -18.45
C LYS A 260 3.02 1.94 -17.36
N PHE A 261 4.21 2.37 -17.78
CA PHE A 261 5.21 2.92 -16.88
C PHE A 261 4.62 4.07 -16.05
N LYS A 262 5.18 4.28 -14.87
CA LYS A 262 4.84 5.41 -14.02
C LYS A 262 6.13 6.16 -13.69
N GLY A 263 6.03 7.48 -13.70
CA GLY A 263 7.17 8.34 -13.46
C GLY A 263 7.33 8.72 -12.00
N GLU A 264 8.57 8.90 -11.58
CA GLU A 264 8.91 9.40 -10.25
C GLU A 264 10.12 10.33 -10.30
N CYS A 265 10.10 11.36 -9.46
CA CYS A 265 11.22 12.25 -9.30
C CYS A 265 12.31 11.68 -8.39
N MET A 266 13.52 11.59 -8.93
CA MET A 266 14.71 11.07 -8.27
C MET A 266 15.67 12.20 -7.91
N GLU A 267 15.82 12.47 -6.62
CA GLU A 267 16.72 13.50 -6.11
C GLU A 267 17.89 12.90 -5.33
N LYS A 268 19.11 13.39 -5.58
CA LYS A 268 20.30 12.99 -4.84
C LYS A 268 20.40 13.68 -3.48
N TYR A 269 21.18 13.13 -2.57
CA TYR A 269 21.60 13.87 -1.39
C TYR A 269 22.56 15.01 -1.80
N PRO A 270 22.59 16.13 -1.06
CA PRO A 270 23.47 17.25 -1.42
C PRO A 270 24.96 16.91 -1.46
N ASP A 271 25.40 15.99 -0.59
CA ASP A 271 26.82 15.66 -0.39
C ASP A 271 27.14 14.19 -0.73
N GLU A 272 26.22 13.44 -1.37
CA GLU A 272 26.41 12.02 -1.70
C GLU A 272 25.87 11.73 -3.09
N ASP A 273 26.62 10.96 -3.88
CA ASP A 273 26.16 10.45 -5.18
C ASP A 273 25.21 9.26 -4.98
N ARG A 274 24.09 9.53 -4.31
CA ARG A 274 23.08 8.54 -3.95
C ARG A 274 21.72 9.19 -3.93
N TYR A 275 20.71 8.50 -4.46
CA TYR A 275 19.36 9.00 -4.43
C TYR A 275 18.76 8.92 -3.02
N ARG A 276 18.02 9.94 -2.63
CA ARG A 276 17.37 10.03 -1.31
C ARG A 276 16.06 9.24 -1.24
N HIS A 277 15.63 8.67 -2.36
CA HIS A 277 14.42 7.89 -2.57
C HIS A 277 13.10 8.66 -2.39
N ALA A 278 13.04 9.75 -1.61
CA ALA A 278 11.83 10.56 -1.48
C ALA A 278 11.95 11.91 -2.18
N SER A 279 10.98 12.27 -3.02
CA SER A 279 10.83 13.61 -3.59
C SER A 279 9.54 14.28 -3.11
N LYS A 280 9.52 15.62 -3.07
CA LYS A 280 8.27 16.37 -2.95
C LYS A 280 7.60 16.55 -4.32
N TYR A 281 8.40 16.56 -5.39
CA TYR A 281 7.95 16.78 -6.76
C TYR A 281 7.29 15.52 -7.27
N ASN A 282 6.17 15.72 -7.94
CA ASN A 282 5.24 14.66 -8.26
C ASN A 282 4.91 14.64 -9.77
N ASN A 283 5.60 15.48 -10.54
CA ASN A 283 5.54 15.59 -11.99
C ASN A 283 6.95 15.89 -12.52
N GLU A 284 7.15 15.68 -13.82
CA GLU A 284 8.43 15.82 -14.50
C GLU A 284 8.94 17.26 -14.50
N ASP A 285 8.09 18.23 -14.86
CA ASP A 285 8.46 19.63 -14.97
C ASP A 285 9.05 20.17 -13.66
N ASP A 286 8.34 19.95 -12.54
CA ASP A 286 8.80 20.37 -11.22
C ASP A 286 10.06 19.61 -10.79
N CYS A 287 10.19 18.34 -11.17
CA CYS A 287 11.36 17.54 -10.86
C CYS A 287 12.61 18.11 -11.52
N VAL A 288 12.56 18.31 -12.83
CA VAL A 288 13.68 18.80 -13.65
C VAL A 288 14.02 20.24 -13.31
N ALA A 289 13.01 21.09 -13.06
CA ALA A 289 13.21 22.48 -12.64
C ALA A 289 13.93 22.62 -11.29
N ASN A 290 14.02 21.54 -10.52
CA ASN A 290 14.67 21.52 -9.20
C ASN A 290 15.80 20.47 -9.13
N ASP A 291 16.50 20.28 -10.25
CA ASP A 291 17.70 19.44 -10.38
C ASP A 291 17.47 17.95 -10.04
N GLY A 292 16.21 17.50 -10.07
CA GLY A 292 15.84 16.09 -9.98
C GLY A 292 15.92 15.42 -11.34
N LYS A 293 16.08 14.08 -11.33
CA LYS A 293 15.97 13.23 -12.51
C LYS A 293 14.58 12.61 -12.53
N TRP A 294 13.77 12.90 -13.55
CA TRP A 294 12.54 12.15 -13.74
C TRP A 294 12.87 10.77 -14.32
N VAL A 295 12.34 9.71 -13.71
CA VAL A 295 12.58 8.33 -14.14
C VAL A 295 11.25 7.63 -14.34
N ASN A 296 11.05 7.06 -15.52
CA ASN A 296 9.94 6.17 -15.80
C ASN A 296 10.33 4.76 -15.35
N PHE A 297 9.53 4.22 -14.46
CA PHE A 297 9.69 2.88 -13.95
C PHE A 297 8.65 1.95 -14.54
N TYR A 298 9.01 0.66 -14.62
CA TYR A 298 8.16 -0.38 -15.17
C TYR A 298 7.91 -1.46 -14.12
N ASN A 299 6.70 -2.03 -14.14
CA ASN A 299 6.44 -3.27 -13.41
C ASN A 299 7.11 -4.45 -14.13
N TYR A 300 7.34 -5.54 -13.42
CA TYR A 300 8.04 -6.71 -13.94
C TYR A 300 7.54 -8.00 -13.28
N LEU A 301 7.66 -9.11 -14.00
CA LEU A 301 7.47 -10.45 -13.41
C LEU A 301 8.81 -10.96 -12.84
N GLU A 302 9.86 -10.88 -13.63
CA GLU A 302 11.22 -11.27 -13.26
C GLU A 302 12.23 -10.24 -13.79
N ILE A 303 13.38 -10.14 -13.13
CA ILE A 303 14.51 -9.31 -13.57
C ILE A 303 15.63 -10.26 -13.95
N THR A 304 16.09 -10.16 -15.19
CA THR A 304 17.27 -10.89 -15.66
C THR A 304 18.53 -10.14 -15.23
N GLU A 305 19.39 -10.78 -14.44
CA GLU A 305 20.68 -10.21 -14.03
C GLU A 305 21.73 -10.36 -15.16
N ASP A 306 22.78 -9.53 -15.13
CA ASP A 306 23.98 -9.65 -15.96
C ASP A 306 23.77 -9.72 -17.49
N THR A 307 22.73 -9.07 -18.00
CA THR A 307 22.39 -9.02 -19.43
C THR A 307 22.66 -7.63 -20.00
N THR A 308 23.15 -7.53 -21.23
CA THR A 308 23.26 -6.26 -21.97
C THR A 308 21.93 -5.89 -22.64
N GLU A 309 21.75 -4.61 -22.99
CA GLU A 309 20.56 -4.17 -23.75
C GLU A 309 20.34 -5.01 -25.02
N ALA A 310 21.41 -5.28 -25.76
CA ALA A 310 21.35 -6.11 -26.96
C ALA A 310 20.89 -7.55 -26.68
N GLU A 311 21.39 -8.18 -25.62
CA GLU A 311 20.96 -9.54 -25.23
C GLU A 311 19.51 -9.56 -24.70
N CYS A 312 19.05 -8.48 -24.08
CA CYS A 312 17.67 -8.33 -23.63
C CYS A 312 16.69 -8.20 -24.81
N ASP A 313 17.08 -7.46 -25.84
CA ASP A 313 16.25 -7.20 -27.02
C ASP A 313 16.18 -8.42 -27.98
N GLU A 314 17.08 -9.40 -27.85
CA GLU A 314 17.05 -10.63 -28.64
C GLU A 314 15.92 -11.61 -28.22
N ASN A 315 15.31 -11.43 -27.05
CA ASN A 315 14.25 -12.28 -26.54
C ASN A 315 12.92 -11.53 -26.49
N ASP A 316 11.95 -12.02 -27.29
CA ASP A 316 10.60 -11.41 -27.43
C ASP A 316 9.82 -11.29 -26.10
N ASN A 317 10.25 -12.00 -25.03
CA ASN A 317 9.60 -11.97 -23.72
C ASN A 317 10.31 -11.07 -22.69
N THR A 318 11.36 -10.36 -23.09
CA THR A 318 12.09 -9.41 -22.22
C THR A 318 12.05 -8.01 -22.78
N MET A 319 12.27 -7.02 -21.91
CA MET A 319 12.34 -5.60 -22.29
C MET A 319 13.44 -4.94 -21.47
N TRP A 320 14.29 -4.15 -22.14
CA TRP A 320 15.35 -3.39 -21.48
C TRP A 320 14.78 -2.09 -20.86
N GLU A 321 14.39 -2.16 -19.60
CA GLU A 321 13.74 -1.06 -18.90
C GLU A 321 14.19 -0.96 -17.44
N ILE A 322 13.80 0.11 -16.73
CA ILE A 322 14.13 0.32 -15.31
C ILE A 322 13.01 -0.28 -14.43
N PRO A 323 13.23 -1.44 -13.78
CA PRO A 323 12.21 -2.06 -12.94
C PRO A 323 12.01 -1.26 -11.65
N TYR A 324 10.76 -1.13 -11.21
CA TYR A 324 10.45 -0.46 -9.95
C TYR A 324 10.68 -1.36 -8.74
N ARG A 325 11.63 -0.98 -7.87
CA ARG A 325 11.86 -1.67 -6.59
C ARG A 325 11.99 -0.70 -5.46
N SER A 326 10.95 -0.51 -4.64
CA SER A 326 10.96 0.48 -3.57
C SER A 326 12.14 0.30 -2.60
N ASP A 327 12.60 -0.92 -2.38
CA ASP A 327 13.75 -1.25 -1.53
C ASP A 327 15.11 -0.88 -2.13
N LYS A 328 15.21 -0.59 -3.43
CA LYS A 328 16.49 -0.36 -4.14
C LYS A 328 16.55 0.91 -4.98
N ILE A 329 15.51 1.74 -4.98
CA ILE A 329 15.49 3.04 -5.69
C ILE A 329 16.72 3.91 -5.38
N ASP A 330 17.19 3.88 -4.14
CA ASP A 330 18.34 4.68 -3.71
C ASP A 330 19.68 4.20 -4.26
N GLN A 331 19.72 3.03 -4.91
CA GLN A 331 20.90 2.37 -5.47
C GLN A 331 20.96 2.45 -7.00
N LEU A 332 19.97 3.07 -7.65
CA LEU A 332 20.00 3.30 -9.09
C LEU A 332 21.21 4.16 -9.43
N THR A 333 22.01 3.71 -10.39
CA THR A 333 23.21 4.41 -10.88
C THR A 333 22.88 5.29 -12.08
#